data_AF-A0A9W7I9R5-F1
#
_entry.id   AF-A0A9W7I9R5-F1
#
_cell.length_a   1.000
_cell.length_b   1.000
_cell.length_c   1.000
_cell.angle_alpha   90.00
_cell.angle_beta   90.00
_cell.angle_gamma   90.00
#
_symmetry.space_group_name_H-M   'P 1'
#
loop_
_entity.id
_entity.type
_entity.pdbx_description
1 polymer ?
#
loop_
_entity_poly.entity_id
_entity_poly.type
_entity_poly.pdbx_seq_one_letter_code
_entity_poly.pdbx_strand_id
1 'polypeptide(L)' 'MGSKNVVVLEDFFPAMVEKLGAEGFMKELSNGFGLLVDGDKGVITFDSLKRNSALLGLKEMSDQEAVCMLREAIVNF' A
#
# COMPACT_ATOMS: atom_id res chain seq x y z
N MET A 1 -13.72 -26.63 2.98
CA MET A 1 -14.12 -25.21 3.16
C MET A 1 -12.84 -24.40 3.27
N GLY A 2 -12.50 -23.61 2.26
CA GLY A 2 -11.26 -22.84 2.25
C GLY A 2 -11.33 -21.74 3.31
N SER A 3 -10.40 -21.77 4.27
CA SER A 3 -10.20 -20.69 5.22
C SER A 3 -10.05 -19.38 4.45
N LYS A 4 -10.96 -18.44 4.65
CA LYS A 4 -10.77 -17.07 4.24
C LYS A 4 -9.61 -16.55 5.09
N ASN A 5 -8.39 -16.58 4.56
CA ASN A 5 -7.27 -15.90 5.18
C ASN A 5 -7.60 -14.41 5.14
N VAL A 6 -8.06 -13.88 6.28
CA VAL A 6 -8.23 -12.44 6.46
C VAL A 6 -6.82 -11.87 6.55
N VAL A 7 -6.38 -11.19 5.48
CA VAL A 7 -5.18 -10.38 5.53
C VAL A 7 -5.52 -9.16 6.38
N VAL A 8 -5.00 -9.12 7.60
CA VAL A 8 -5.17 -7.97 8.49
C VAL A 8 -4.06 -6.99 8.17
N LEU A 9 -4.43 -5.78 7.71
CA LEU A 9 -3.51 -4.67 7.55
C LEU A 9 -3.36 -3.98 8.90
N GLU A 10 -2.12 -3.93 9.39
CA GLU A 10 -1.80 -3.24 10.64
C GLU A 10 -1.62 -1.75 10.36
N ASP A 11 -2.23 -0.91 11.21
CA ASP A 11 -2.16 0.55 11.07
C ASP A 11 -0.90 1.09 11.75
N PHE A 12 0.04 1.57 10.93
CA PHE A 12 1.28 2.19 11.38
C PHE A 12 1.25 3.72 11.33
N PHE A 13 0.14 4.33 10.90
CA PHE A 13 0.07 5.79 10.73
C PHE A 13 0.35 6.55 12.04
N PRO A 14 -0.21 6.15 13.21
CA PRO A 14 0.08 6.85 14.46
C PRO A 14 1.57 6.87 14.80
N ALA A 15 2.25 5.73 14.65
CA ALA A 15 3.69 5.62 14.93
C ALA A 15 4.54 6.41 13.93
N MET A 16 4.13 6.46 12.65
CA MET A 16 4.82 7.26 11.63
C MET A 16 4.63 8.77 11.86
N VAL A 17 3.42 9.20 12.25
CA VAL A 17 3.13 10.61 12.60
C VAL A 17 3.92 11.03 13.83
N GLU A 18 4.01 10.18 14.86
CA GLU A 18 4.81 10.45 16.06
C GLU A 18 6.29 10.65 15.71
N LYS A 19 6.82 9.83 14.80
CA LYS A 19 8.25 9.85 14.42
C LYS A 19 8.62 10.96 13.44
N LEU A 20 7.75 11.25 12.47
CA LEU A 20 8.04 12.14 11.33
C LEU A 20 7.39 13.52 11.46
N GLY A 21 6.42 13.68 12.37
CA GLY A 21 5.47 14.79 12.35
C GLY A 21 4.47 14.68 11.20
N ALA A 22 3.38 15.46 11.26
CA ALA A 22 2.30 15.39 10.27
C ALA A 22 2.76 15.73 8.85
N GLU A 23 3.57 16.77 8.67
CA GLU A 23 4.07 17.18 7.35
C GLU A 23 5.05 16.15 6.77
N GLY A 24 5.97 15.65 7.59
CA GLY A 24 6.90 14.59 7.19
C GLY A 24 6.17 13.30 6.83
N PHE A 25 5.19 12.90 7.63
CA PHE A 25 4.32 11.77 7.35
C PHE A 25 3.61 11.92 5.99
N MET A 26 2.94 13.05 5.75
CA MET A 26 2.22 13.27 4.48
C MET A 26 3.16 13.25 3.27
N LYS A 27 4.37 13.80 3.41
CA LYS A 27 5.39 13.77 2.36
C LYS A 27 5.85 12.35 2.06
N GLU A 28 6.23 11.58 3.07
CA GLU A 28 6.67 10.19 2.89
C GLU A 28 5.54 9.31 2.35
N LEU A 29 4.31 9.52 2.84
CA LEU A 29 3.14 8.80 2.35
C LEU A 29 2.87 9.09 0.87
N SER A 30 2.92 10.36 0.46
CA SER A 30 2.75 10.75 -0.93
C SER A 30 3.85 10.19 -1.83
N ASN A 31 5.11 10.23 -1.39
CA ASN A 31 6.24 9.65 -2.12
C ASN A 31 6.08 8.14 -2.29
N GLY A 32 5.69 7.43 -1.21
CA GLY A 32 5.44 6.00 -1.23
C GLY A 32 4.37 5.61 -2.25
N PHE A 33 3.24 6.31 -2.26
CA PHE A 33 2.20 6.08 -3.27
C PHE A 33 2.65 6.42 -4.69
N GLY A 34 3.42 7.50 -4.87
CA GLY A 34 3.98 7.87 -6.17
C GLY A 34 4.85 6.77 -6.78
N LEU A 35 5.58 6.00 -5.96
CA LEU A 35 6.37 4.86 -6.40
C LEU A 35 5.51 3.66 -6.84
N LEU A 36 4.27 3.55 -6.35
CA LEU A 36 3.35 2.46 -6.67
C LEU A 36 2.48 2.73 -7.90
N VAL A 37 2.48 3.97 -8.40
CA VAL A 37 1.70 4.38 -9.57
C VAL A 37 2.19 3.67 -10.82
N ASP A 38 1.24 3.21 -11.64
CA ASP A 38 1.49 2.81 -13.02
C ASP A 38 1.82 4.07 -13.84
N GLY A 39 3.03 4.11 -14.41
CA GLY A 39 3.53 5.30 -15.11
C GLY A 39 2.74 5.69 -16.36
N ASP A 40 2.04 4.74 -16.98
CA ASP A 40 1.24 5.00 -18.17
C ASP A 40 -0.19 5.43 -17.79
N LYS A 41 -0.75 4.83 -16.74
CA LYS A 41 -2.16 5.07 -16.33
C LYS A 41 -2.31 6.17 -15.29
N GLY A 42 -1.24 6.58 -14.62
CA GLY A 42 -1.26 7.60 -13.56
C GLY A 42 -2.00 7.18 -12.29
N VAL A 43 -2.33 5.89 -12.15
CA VAL A 43 -3.04 5.31 -10.98
C VAL A 43 -2.33 4.06 -10.50
N ILE A 44 -2.53 3.70 -9.23
CA ILE A 44 -2.06 2.41 -8.71
C ILE A 44 -2.96 1.31 -9.27
N THR A 45 -2.37 0.38 -10.01
CA THR A 45 -3.06 -0.81 -10.51
C THR A 45 -2.62 -2.04 -9.74
N PHE A 46 -3.35 -3.15 -9.90
CA PHE A 46 -2.94 -4.44 -9.34
C PHE A 46 -1.52 -4.83 -9.75
N ASP A 47 -1.20 -4.67 -11.03
CA ASP A 47 0.12 -5.03 -11.56
C ASP A 47 1.21 -4.08 -11.07
N SER A 48 0.95 -2.77 -11.03
CA SER A 48 1.94 -1.79 -10.54
C SER A 48 2.19 -1.94 -9.05
N LEU A 49 1.15 -2.20 -8.24
CA LEU A 49 1.27 -2.46 -6.81
C LEU A 49 2.17 -3.66 -6.55
N LYS A 50 1.91 -4.79 -7.21
CA LYS A 50 2.72 -6.01 -7.06
C LYS A 50 4.17 -5.78 -7.49
N ARG A 51 4.38 -5.22 -8.69
CA ARG A 51 5.72 -5.01 -9.24
C ARG A 51 6.54 -4.01 -8.42
N ASN A 52 5.92 -2.89 -8.04
CA ASN A 52 6.64 -1.76 -7.45
C ASN A 52 6.74 -1.86 -5.93
N SER A 53 5.96 -2.73 -5.27
CA SER A 53 6.11 -2.99 -3.83
C SER A 53 7.53 -3.45 -3.45
N ALA A 54 8.22 -4.14 -4.36
CA ALA A 54 9.63 -4.50 -4.21
C ALA A 54 10.57 -3.28 -4.05
N LEU A 55 10.23 -2.14 -4.65
CA LEU A 55 11.00 -0.89 -4.52
C LEU A 55 10.92 -0.31 -3.11
N LEU A 56 9.87 -0.65 -2.37
CA LEU A 56 9.66 -0.25 -0.98
C LEU A 56 10.25 -1.27 0.01
N GLY A 57 11.01 -2.25 -0.48
CA GLY A 57 11.61 -3.31 0.34
C GLY A 57 10.61 -4.36 0.82
N LEU A 58 9.38 -4.36 0.29
CA LEU A 58 8.42 -5.42 0.55
C LEU A 58 8.79 -6.65 -0.29
N LYS A 59 8.81 -7.83 0.33
CA LYS A 59 8.99 -9.11 -0.40
C LYS A 59 7.79 -9.35 -1.34
N GLU A 60 7.99 -10.24 -2.31
CA GLU A 60 6.98 -10.73 -3.26
C GLU A 60 5.56 -10.73 -2.67
N MET A 61 4.77 -9.72 -3.05
CA MET A 61 3.38 -9.56 -2.64
C MET A 61 2.50 -10.57 -3.38
N SER A 62 1.72 -11.34 -2.64
CA SER A 62 0.77 -12.30 -3.21
C SER A 62 -0.43 -11.62 -3.85
N ASP A 63 -1.14 -12.34 -4.71
CA ASP A 63 -2.38 -11.84 -5.33
C ASP A 63 -3.45 -11.51 -4.27
N GLN A 64 -3.52 -12.31 -3.20
CA GLN A 64 -4.49 -12.08 -2.13
C GLN A 64 -4.19 -10.79 -1.35
N GLU A 65 -2.91 -10.53 -1.05
CA GLU A 65 -2.49 -9.29 -0.39
C GLU A 65 -2.76 -8.07 -1.26
N ALA A 66 -2.42 -8.14 -2.56
CA ALA A 66 -2.66 -7.05 -3.50
C ALA A 66 -4.17 -6.76 -3.68
N VAL A 67 -5.01 -7.79 -3.78
CA VAL A 67 -6.48 -7.60 -3.80
C VAL A 67 -6.98 -6.97 -2.51
N CYS A 68 -6.45 -7.40 -1.36
CA CYS A 68 -6.87 -6.85 -0.06
C CYS A 68 -6.50 -5.37 0.05
N MET A 69 -5.26 -5.01 -0.29
CA MET A 69 -4.79 -3.61 -0.27
C MET A 69 -5.61 -2.70 -1.19
N LEU A 70 -5.91 -3.15 -2.42
CA LEU A 70 -6.74 -2.36 -3.34
C LEU A 70 -8.19 -2.21 -2.86
N ARG A 71 -8.76 -3.24 -2.22
CA ARG A 71 -10.10 -3.16 -1.65
C ARG A 71 -10.17 -2.14 -0.52
N GLU A 72 -9.24 -2.21 0.43
CA GLU A 72 -9.21 -1.26 1.55
C GLU A 72 -8.96 0.19 1.09
N ALA A 73 -8.18 0.38 0.02
CA ALA A 73 -7.92 1.70 -0.57
C ALA A 73 -9.13 2.33 -1.30
N ILE A 74 -10.12 1.54 -1.71
CA ILE A 74 -11.35 2.03 -2.37
C ILE A 74 -12.50 2.13 -1.37
N VAL A 75 -12.54 1.26 -0.36
CA VAL A 75 -13.67 1.16 0.59
C VAL A 75 -13.58 2.18 1.73
N ASN A 76 -12.39 2.66 2.10
CA ASN A 76 -12.19 3.59 3.21
C ASN A 76 -12.01 5.07 2.80
N PHE A 77 -12.35 5.42 1.55
CA PHE A 77 -12.40 6.81 1.05
C PHE A 77 -13.79 7.14 0.53
#